data_AF-A0A6V7F8E8-F1
#
_entry.id   AF-A0A6V7F8E8-F1
#
_cell.length_a   1.000
_cell.length_b   1.000
_cell.length_c   1.000
_cell.angle_alpha   90.00
_cell.angle_beta   90.00
_cell.angle_gamma   90.00
#
_symmetry.space_group_name_H-M   'P 1'
#
loop_
_entity.id
_entity.type
_entity.pdbx_description
1 polymer ?
#
loop_
_entity_poly.entity_id
_entity_poly.type
_entity_poly.pdbx_seq_one_letter_code
_entity_poly.pdbx_strand_id
1 'polypeptide(L)'
;MSGLNREDLKILTFYAQNENRELYWNYLSKKNGNDGYGLLALGVVRNDTPPGATANIFADNRAHKGGIKMSEREWNQFGVDLIRNDLDERRSQLNAGRPDLALNLPVRDVQDAHDHTFQLHRIDPNAWTPREFLQAARRHGGEGEAEKAWTMMLDNSALGLNRARETSWRTMYTYNDQHLDAGSYMGHMAEARGVATQAQPNTDPDRIGGKSSYSEYDKHTRQWNDVTFTGDITTYQPIHDSDKLRLLNDTRQLRLERQELKHEFHPNDPYRNLPITRSPVLLSENAPPSSSESLARAVSLASYAPDQPSHPRFALYQQCSAGVDVLDREFGRQSDQSSACMKASLTTLAVANGLERVDHVLLSRSSDQTQSGQTVYVVQGDPGNPAHLRAQMPTGQAVTTPVEASFRELAQIDQRQQLQQQNAQTLAQQQEAPTQGGRTQSV
;
A
#
# COMPACT_ATOMS: atom_id res chain seq x y z
N MET A 1 25.13 10.43 -24.47
CA MET A 1 24.73 9.05 -24.80
C MET A 1 23.85 8.55 -23.66
N SER A 2 22.72 7.92 -23.95
CA SER A 2 21.93 7.20 -22.94
C SER A 2 22.73 5.97 -22.46
N GLY A 3 22.58 5.60 -21.19
CA GLY A 3 23.25 4.43 -20.61
C GLY A 3 24.38 4.73 -19.62
N LEU A 4 24.95 3.65 -19.06
CA LEU A 4 26.13 3.72 -18.19
C LEU A 4 27.43 3.62 -18.99
N ASN A 5 28.49 4.21 -18.45
CA ASN A 5 29.86 4.07 -18.93
C ASN A 5 30.79 3.57 -17.81
N ARG A 6 32.09 3.42 -18.12
CA ARG A 6 33.09 2.92 -17.16
C ARG A 6 33.28 3.83 -15.95
N GLU A 7 33.15 5.14 -16.10
CA GLU A 7 33.24 6.08 -14.97
C GLU A 7 32.02 5.96 -14.06
N ASP A 8 30.83 5.78 -14.64
CA ASP A 8 29.61 5.52 -13.88
C ASP A 8 29.74 4.23 -13.03
N LEU A 9 30.32 3.15 -13.58
CA LEU A 9 30.60 1.93 -12.83
C LEU A 9 31.61 2.12 -11.70
N LYS A 10 32.61 3.01 -11.84
CA LYS A 10 33.54 3.33 -10.74
C LYS A 10 32.82 4.01 -9.59
N ILE A 11 31.92 4.95 -9.89
CA ILE A 11 31.11 5.65 -8.89
C ILE A 11 30.20 4.65 -8.16
N LEU A 12 29.49 3.79 -8.90
CA LEU A 12 28.65 2.74 -8.30
C LEU A 12 29.45 1.72 -7.50
N THR A 13 30.65 1.35 -7.97
CA THR A 13 31.58 0.47 -7.23
C THR A 13 32.01 1.10 -5.92
N PHE A 14 32.33 2.39 -5.92
CA PHE A 14 32.66 3.12 -4.69
C PHE A 14 31.50 3.08 -3.70
N TYR A 15 30.26 3.35 -4.13
CA TYR A 15 29.11 3.27 -3.22
C TYR A 15 28.84 1.85 -2.72
N ALA A 16 28.98 0.83 -3.55
CA ALA A 16 28.82 -0.57 -3.12
C ALA A 16 29.92 -1.05 -2.16
N GLN A 17 31.16 -0.59 -2.34
CA GLN A 17 32.29 -0.90 -1.44
C GLN A 17 32.15 -0.23 -0.08
N ASN A 18 31.63 1.01 -0.05
CA ASN A 18 31.34 1.73 1.19
C ASN A 18 29.94 1.42 1.75
N GLU A 19 29.27 0.38 1.24
CA GLU A 19 27.96 -0.09 1.72
C GLU A 19 26.85 0.99 1.66
N ASN A 20 27.04 1.99 0.80
CA ASN A 20 26.22 3.18 0.72
C ASN A 20 25.06 2.99 -0.27
N ARG A 21 24.04 2.28 0.19
CA ARG A 21 22.83 1.97 -0.59
C ARG A 21 22.07 3.21 -1.04
N GLU A 22 22.02 4.25 -0.21
CA GLU A 22 21.27 5.47 -0.53
C GLU A 22 21.93 6.24 -1.68
N LEU A 23 23.25 6.44 -1.64
CA LEU A 23 23.94 7.13 -2.73
C LEU A 23 24.03 6.27 -4.01
N TYR A 24 24.13 4.95 -3.88
CA TYR A 24 24.08 4.02 -5.02
C TYR A 24 22.78 4.21 -5.84
N TRP A 25 21.62 4.08 -5.19
CA TRP A 25 20.33 4.22 -5.89
C TRP A 25 20.02 5.67 -6.27
N ASN A 26 20.48 6.65 -5.48
CA ASN A 26 20.38 8.06 -5.83
C ASN A 26 21.11 8.37 -7.14
N TYR A 27 22.33 7.86 -7.31
CA TYR A 27 23.09 8.05 -8.54
C TYR A 27 22.32 7.54 -9.76
N LEU A 28 21.83 6.30 -9.71
CA LEU A 28 21.04 5.69 -10.78
C LEU A 28 19.75 6.48 -11.07
N SER A 29 19.04 6.93 -10.03
CA SER A 29 17.79 7.70 -10.17
C SER A 29 17.97 9.04 -10.90
N LYS A 30 19.18 9.61 -10.89
CA LYS A 30 19.49 10.90 -11.52
C LYS A 30 20.06 10.77 -12.92
N LYS A 31 20.42 9.57 -13.37
CA LYS A 31 20.93 9.34 -14.72
C LYS A 31 19.85 9.61 -15.75
N ASN A 32 20.21 10.35 -16.80
CA ASN A 32 19.29 10.63 -17.90
C ASN A 32 18.93 9.32 -18.62
N GLY A 33 17.64 9.11 -18.88
CA GLY A 33 17.12 7.88 -19.50
C GLY A 33 16.97 6.70 -18.55
N ASN A 34 17.00 6.91 -17.22
CA ASN A 34 16.66 5.86 -16.27
C ASN A 34 15.17 5.49 -16.35
N ASP A 35 14.84 4.24 -16.07
CA ASP A 35 13.50 3.65 -16.11
C ASP A 35 12.69 3.83 -14.81
N GLY A 36 13.26 4.48 -13.79
CA GLY A 36 12.63 4.69 -12.48
C GLY A 36 12.89 3.58 -11.46
N TYR A 37 13.57 2.48 -11.80
CA TYR A 37 13.88 1.40 -10.86
C TYR A 37 14.71 1.89 -9.65
N GLY A 38 15.77 2.67 -9.91
CA GLY A 38 16.59 3.24 -8.82
C GLY A 38 15.80 4.15 -7.87
N LEU A 39 14.77 4.85 -8.37
CA LEU A 39 13.89 5.67 -7.55
C LEU A 39 12.98 4.84 -6.64
N LEU A 40 12.53 3.66 -7.11
CA LEU A 40 11.76 2.72 -6.29
C LEU A 40 12.62 2.10 -5.20
N ALA A 41 13.83 1.69 -5.55
CA ALA A 41 14.79 1.13 -4.60
C ALA A 41 15.15 2.15 -3.49
N LEU A 42 15.27 3.43 -3.80
CA LEU A 42 15.43 4.49 -2.79
C LEU A 42 14.29 4.51 -1.76
N GLY A 43 13.05 4.37 -2.23
CA GLY A 43 11.87 4.33 -1.35
C GLY A 43 11.89 3.13 -0.39
N VAL A 44 12.44 2.00 -0.84
CA VAL A 44 12.66 0.80 -0.01
C VAL A 44 13.76 1.06 1.02
N VAL A 45 14.91 1.60 0.60
CA VAL A 45 16.05 1.91 1.48
C VAL A 45 15.64 2.82 2.63
N ARG A 46 14.86 3.87 2.35
CA ARG A 46 14.43 4.86 3.34
C ARG A 46 13.15 4.51 4.08
N ASN A 47 12.42 3.50 3.61
CA ASN A 47 11.10 3.15 4.11
C ASN A 47 10.13 4.36 4.12
N ASP A 48 10.32 5.31 3.19
CA ASP A 48 9.67 6.63 3.21
C ASP A 48 8.55 6.78 2.16
N THR A 49 8.26 5.71 1.43
CA THR A 49 7.13 5.64 0.50
C THR A 49 6.26 4.42 0.78
N PRO A 50 4.94 4.49 0.50
CA PRO A 50 4.07 3.34 0.69
C PRO A 50 4.51 2.08 -0.09
N PRO A 51 4.96 2.16 -1.38
CA PRO A 51 5.48 0.99 -2.07
C PRO A 51 6.77 0.45 -1.43
N GLY A 52 7.68 1.33 -0.99
CA GLY A 52 8.92 0.93 -0.32
C GLY A 52 8.66 0.19 1.00
N ALA A 53 7.78 0.73 1.83
CA ALA A 53 7.38 0.10 3.09
C ALA A 53 6.63 -1.22 2.88
N THR A 54 5.78 -1.29 1.84
CA THR A 54 5.10 -2.53 1.46
C THR A 54 6.10 -3.62 1.09
N ALA A 55 7.13 -3.29 0.30
CA ALA A 55 8.16 -4.25 -0.10
C ALA A 55 8.96 -4.77 1.12
N ASN A 56 9.37 -3.88 2.03
CA ASN A 56 10.08 -4.26 3.26
C ASN A 56 9.22 -5.21 4.12
N ILE A 57 7.96 -4.88 4.37
CA ILE A 57 7.06 -5.71 5.17
C ILE A 57 6.73 -7.03 4.47
N PHE A 58 6.55 -7.02 3.15
CA PHE A 58 6.27 -8.23 2.40
C PHE A 58 7.45 -9.22 2.50
N ALA A 59 8.68 -8.72 2.32
CA ALA A 59 9.89 -9.52 2.47
C ALA A 59 10.05 -10.03 3.92
N ASP A 60 9.80 -9.17 4.91
CA ASP A 60 9.87 -9.52 6.33
C ASP A 60 8.84 -10.59 6.70
N ASN A 61 7.58 -10.44 6.28
CA ASN A 61 6.53 -11.44 6.48
C ASN A 61 6.91 -12.80 5.86
N ARG A 62 7.53 -12.79 4.68
CA ARG A 62 7.95 -14.01 3.98
C ARG A 62 9.14 -14.69 4.68
N ALA A 63 10.12 -13.91 5.13
CA ALA A 63 11.22 -14.41 5.95
C ALA A 63 10.70 -15.04 7.25
N HIS A 64 9.79 -14.36 7.94
CA HIS A 64 9.17 -14.85 9.18
C HIS A 64 8.41 -16.16 8.98
N LYS A 65 7.66 -16.30 7.87
CA LYS A 65 7.00 -17.57 7.50
C LYS A 65 8.00 -18.72 7.30
N GLY A 66 9.21 -18.41 6.84
CA GLY A 66 10.34 -19.36 6.74
C GLY A 66 11.12 -19.57 8.05
N GLY A 67 10.70 -18.96 9.16
CA GLY A 67 11.38 -19.05 10.45
C GLY A 67 12.59 -18.12 10.60
N ILE A 68 12.79 -17.18 9.67
CA ILE A 68 13.88 -16.21 9.69
C ILE A 68 13.37 -14.89 10.24
N LYS A 69 14.04 -14.38 11.27
CA LYS A 69 13.78 -13.06 11.85
C LYS A 69 15.06 -12.23 11.74
N MET A 70 14.96 -11.08 11.10
CA MET A 70 16.10 -10.20 10.86
C MET A 70 15.87 -8.85 11.53
N SER A 71 16.92 -8.35 12.17
CA SER A 71 17.05 -6.98 12.65
C SER A 71 17.16 -5.99 11.49
N GLU A 72 16.99 -4.69 11.77
CA GLU A 72 17.22 -3.64 10.76
C GLU A 72 18.65 -3.67 10.21
N ARG A 73 19.64 -4.08 11.03
CA ARG A 73 21.04 -4.23 10.60
C ARG A 73 21.24 -5.41 9.66
N GLU A 74 20.60 -6.54 9.93
CA GLU A 74 20.63 -7.69 9.02
C GLU A 74 19.92 -7.36 7.70
N TRP A 75 18.76 -6.68 7.75
CA TRP A 75 18.10 -6.18 6.54
C TRP A 75 18.93 -5.12 5.79
N ASN A 76 19.71 -4.29 6.50
CA ASN A 76 20.66 -3.40 5.87
C ASN A 76 21.75 -4.18 5.14
N GLN A 77 22.31 -5.22 5.76
CA GLN A 77 23.31 -6.10 5.14
C GLN A 77 22.75 -6.80 3.89
N PHE A 78 21.51 -7.32 3.96
CA PHE A 78 20.80 -7.83 2.79
C PHE A 78 20.78 -6.81 1.65
N GLY A 79 20.45 -5.56 1.95
CA GLY A 79 20.45 -4.50 0.95
C GLY A 79 21.83 -4.16 0.38
N VAL A 80 22.90 -4.35 1.16
CA VAL A 80 24.29 -4.16 0.71
C VAL A 80 24.68 -5.26 -0.26
N ASP A 81 24.33 -6.51 0.04
CA ASP A 81 24.58 -7.63 -0.85
C ASP A 81 23.75 -7.50 -2.15
N LEU A 82 22.51 -6.99 -2.06
CA LEU A 82 21.70 -6.69 -3.23
C LEU A 82 22.34 -5.67 -4.18
N ILE A 83 22.87 -4.55 -3.69
CA ILE A 83 23.52 -3.56 -4.58
C ILE A 83 24.82 -4.09 -5.19
N ARG A 84 25.48 -5.06 -4.54
CA ARG A 84 26.68 -5.73 -5.09
C ARG A 84 26.27 -6.65 -6.26
N ASN A 85 25.22 -7.45 -6.08
CA ASN A 85 24.69 -8.30 -7.15
C ASN A 85 24.13 -7.47 -8.31
N ASP A 86 23.38 -6.40 -8.02
CA ASP A 86 22.89 -5.45 -9.04
C ASP A 86 24.06 -4.81 -9.82
N LEU A 87 25.14 -4.42 -9.14
CA LEU A 87 26.33 -3.87 -9.78
C LEU A 87 27.02 -4.87 -10.71
N ASP A 88 27.07 -6.15 -10.33
CA ASP A 88 27.68 -7.19 -11.16
C ASP A 88 26.88 -7.43 -12.45
N GLU A 89 25.54 -7.39 -12.38
CA GLU A 89 24.69 -7.44 -13.57
C GLU A 89 24.91 -6.21 -14.49
N ARG A 90 24.97 -5.00 -13.91
CA ARG A 90 25.28 -3.78 -14.68
C ARG A 90 26.65 -3.85 -15.35
N ARG A 91 27.64 -4.42 -14.66
CA ARG A 91 28.99 -4.62 -15.20
C ARG A 91 28.97 -5.64 -16.34
N SER A 92 28.22 -6.72 -16.20
CA SER A 92 28.01 -7.73 -17.25
C SER A 92 27.44 -7.09 -18.52
N GLN A 93 26.34 -6.32 -18.39
CA GLN A 93 25.73 -5.61 -19.52
C GLN A 93 26.67 -4.61 -20.18
N LEU A 94 27.44 -3.84 -19.40
CA LEU A 94 28.40 -2.90 -19.97
C LEU A 94 29.52 -3.61 -20.73
N ASN A 95 30.04 -4.73 -20.19
CA ASN A 95 31.05 -5.55 -20.84
C ASN A 95 30.55 -6.19 -22.13
N ALA A 96 29.26 -6.50 -22.21
CA ALA A 96 28.58 -6.97 -23.42
C ALA A 96 28.32 -5.85 -24.46
N GLY A 97 28.77 -4.62 -24.20
CA GLY A 97 28.56 -3.48 -25.10
C GLY A 97 27.13 -2.95 -25.08
N ARG A 98 26.39 -3.18 -23.99
CA ARG A 98 25.00 -2.75 -23.79
C ARG A 98 24.90 -1.70 -22.68
N PRO A 99 25.41 -0.46 -22.90
CA PRO A 99 25.37 0.60 -21.90
C PRO A 99 23.94 1.02 -21.55
N ASP A 100 23.00 0.88 -22.49
CA ASP A 100 21.57 1.07 -22.31
C ASP A 100 21.00 0.12 -21.24
N LEU A 101 21.30 -1.18 -21.37
CA LEU A 101 20.86 -2.20 -20.42
C LEU A 101 21.62 -2.14 -19.10
N ALA A 102 22.89 -1.70 -19.11
CA ALA A 102 23.61 -1.45 -17.87
C ALA A 102 22.96 -0.33 -17.03
N LEU A 103 22.26 0.63 -17.65
CA LEU A 103 21.49 1.64 -16.95
C LEU A 103 20.10 1.10 -16.53
N ASN A 104 19.39 0.47 -17.46
CA ASN A 104 18.06 -0.08 -17.24
C ASN A 104 18.14 -1.60 -17.42
N LEU A 105 18.44 -2.29 -16.31
CA LEU A 105 18.64 -3.73 -16.33
C LEU A 105 17.38 -4.43 -16.85
N PRO A 106 17.52 -5.43 -17.74
CA PRO A 106 16.47 -6.38 -18.03
C PRO A 106 15.86 -6.95 -16.74
N VAL A 107 14.56 -7.21 -16.73
CA VAL A 107 13.88 -7.78 -15.56
C VAL A 107 14.51 -9.11 -15.13
N ARG A 108 15.08 -9.85 -16.08
CA ARG A 108 15.79 -11.10 -15.79
C ARG A 108 16.99 -10.86 -14.89
N ASP A 109 17.84 -9.90 -15.23
CA ASP A 109 19.04 -9.55 -14.46
C ASP A 109 18.66 -9.00 -13.09
N VAL A 110 17.63 -8.15 -13.02
CA VAL A 110 17.09 -7.65 -11.74
C VAL A 110 16.61 -8.82 -10.88
N GLN A 111 15.89 -9.78 -11.46
CA GLN A 111 15.42 -10.96 -10.74
C GLN A 111 16.57 -11.83 -10.27
N ASP A 112 17.57 -12.09 -11.12
CA ASP A 112 18.71 -12.94 -10.78
C ASP A 112 19.52 -12.32 -9.61
N ALA A 113 19.70 -10.99 -9.60
CA ALA A 113 20.29 -10.27 -8.47
C ALA A 113 19.49 -10.44 -7.16
N HIS A 114 18.16 -10.32 -7.21
CA HIS A 114 17.31 -10.52 -6.03
C HIS A 114 17.29 -11.99 -5.58
N ASP A 115 17.11 -12.93 -6.50
CA ASP A 115 17.06 -14.37 -6.21
C ASP A 115 18.36 -14.81 -5.53
N HIS A 116 19.52 -14.34 -6.02
CA HIS A 116 20.81 -14.62 -5.41
C HIS A 116 20.91 -14.06 -3.99
N THR A 117 20.49 -12.80 -3.77
CA THR A 117 20.53 -12.20 -2.42
C THR A 117 19.58 -12.89 -1.45
N PHE A 118 18.34 -13.19 -1.84
CA PHE A 118 17.40 -13.91 -0.97
C PHE A 118 17.92 -15.30 -0.59
N GLN A 119 18.47 -16.04 -1.56
CA GLN A 119 19.09 -17.34 -1.31
C GLN A 119 20.29 -17.26 -0.37
N LEU A 120 21.17 -16.25 -0.54
CA LEU A 120 22.32 -16.03 0.34
C LEU A 120 21.88 -15.85 1.81
N HIS A 121 20.76 -15.16 2.02
CA HIS A 121 20.17 -14.92 3.34
C HIS A 121 19.19 -16.02 3.77
N ARG A 122 19.10 -17.13 3.02
CA ARG A 122 18.23 -18.31 3.26
C ARG A 122 16.72 -18.00 3.24
N ILE A 123 16.32 -16.89 2.63
CA ILE A 123 14.93 -16.49 2.49
C ILE A 123 14.42 -17.00 1.13
N ASP A 124 13.15 -17.42 1.08
CA ASP A 124 12.50 -17.77 -0.18
C ASP A 124 12.58 -16.58 -1.15
N PRO A 125 13.11 -16.76 -2.39
CA PRO A 125 13.15 -15.69 -3.40
C PRO A 125 11.80 -15.04 -3.68
N ASN A 126 10.68 -15.72 -3.44
CA ASN A 126 9.34 -15.14 -3.53
C ASN A 126 9.08 -14.03 -2.50
N ALA A 127 10.01 -13.76 -1.59
CA ALA A 127 10.04 -12.55 -0.76
C ALA A 127 10.31 -11.29 -1.59
N TRP A 128 10.89 -11.42 -2.78
CA TRP A 128 10.92 -10.31 -3.74
C TRP A 128 9.51 -10.05 -4.27
N THR A 129 8.97 -8.89 -3.95
CA THR A 129 7.57 -8.51 -4.15
C THR A 129 7.00 -8.85 -5.54
N PRO A 130 7.65 -8.51 -6.68
CA PRO A 130 7.09 -8.77 -8.00
C PRO A 130 7.35 -10.20 -8.52
N ARG A 131 8.14 -11.03 -7.82
CA ARG A 131 8.73 -12.25 -8.42
C ARG A 131 7.70 -13.21 -8.98
N GLU A 132 6.71 -13.61 -8.18
CA GLU A 132 5.70 -14.60 -8.59
C GLU A 132 4.91 -14.11 -9.80
N PHE A 133 4.56 -12.82 -9.82
CA PHE A 133 3.89 -12.16 -10.94
C PHE A 133 4.75 -12.13 -12.21
N LEU A 134 6.03 -11.74 -12.09
CA LEU A 134 6.97 -11.71 -13.22
C LEU A 134 7.23 -13.10 -13.79
N GLN A 135 7.30 -14.12 -12.93
CA GLN A 135 7.43 -15.50 -13.37
C GLN A 135 6.19 -16.01 -14.09
N ALA A 136 5.00 -15.64 -13.63
CA ALA A 136 3.77 -15.98 -14.30
C ALA A 136 3.66 -15.29 -15.68
N ALA A 137 3.99 -14.00 -15.77
CA ALA A 137 4.08 -13.29 -17.05
C ALA A 137 5.07 -13.97 -18.01
N ARG A 138 6.24 -14.38 -17.50
CA ARG A 138 7.25 -15.11 -18.27
C ARG A 138 6.76 -16.47 -18.77
N ARG A 139 6.02 -17.23 -17.95
CA ARG A 139 5.41 -18.50 -18.39
C ARG A 139 4.32 -18.27 -19.44
N HIS A 140 3.56 -17.19 -19.31
CA HIS A 140 2.48 -16.85 -20.22
C HIS A 140 2.97 -16.41 -21.62
N GLY A 141 4.01 -15.57 -21.70
CA GLY A 141 4.44 -14.96 -22.97
C GLY A 141 5.95 -14.86 -23.20
N GLY A 142 6.77 -15.55 -22.41
CA GLY A 142 8.23 -15.47 -22.47
C GLY A 142 8.80 -14.20 -21.85
N GLU A 143 10.11 -13.99 -22.01
CA GLU A 143 10.81 -12.84 -21.41
C GLU A 143 10.24 -11.49 -21.85
N GLY A 144 9.80 -11.37 -23.12
CA GLY A 144 9.19 -10.13 -23.60
C GLY A 144 7.91 -9.74 -22.86
N GLU A 145 7.15 -10.71 -22.35
CA GLU A 145 5.94 -10.43 -21.55
C GLU A 145 6.30 -10.04 -20.11
N ALA A 146 7.34 -10.67 -19.54
CA ALA A 146 7.88 -10.27 -18.24
C ALA A 146 8.44 -8.84 -18.28
N GLU A 147 9.13 -8.45 -19.35
CA GLU A 147 9.64 -7.08 -19.53
C GLU A 147 8.52 -6.04 -19.64
N LYS A 148 7.43 -6.35 -20.36
CA LYS A 148 6.24 -5.49 -20.38
C LYS A 148 5.64 -5.35 -18.99
N ALA A 149 5.47 -6.48 -18.28
CA ALA A 149 4.95 -6.50 -16.91
C ALA A 149 5.81 -5.64 -15.97
N TRP A 150 7.13 -5.78 -16.05
CA TRP A 150 8.08 -4.99 -15.29
C TRP A 150 8.02 -3.50 -15.61
N THR A 151 8.04 -3.14 -16.90
CA THR A 151 7.95 -1.75 -17.36
C THR A 151 6.67 -1.08 -16.86
N MET A 152 5.53 -1.77 -16.92
CA MET A 152 4.26 -1.28 -16.35
C MET A 152 4.34 -1.03 -14.84
N MET A 153 5.14 -1.81 -14.10
CA MET A 153 5.33 -1.60 -12.66
C MET A 153 6.24 -0.40 -12.36
N LEU A 154 7.22 -0.15 -13.23
CA LEU A 154 8.18 0.95 -13.12
C LEU A 154 7.60 2.31 -13.51
N ASP A 155 6.72 2.37 -14.51
CA ASP A 155 6.16 3.62 -15.01
C ASP A 155 5.38 4.39 -13.92
N ASN A 156 6.00 5.46 -13.44
CA ASN A 156 5.45 6.37 -12.42
C ASN A 156 4.63 7.53 -13.03
N SER A 157 4.56 7.65 -14.36
CA SER A 157 4.08 8.87 -15.03
C SER A 157 2.57 8.92 -15.25
N ALA A 158 1.86 7.79 -15.13
CA ALA A 158 0.41 7.72 -15.21
C ALA A 158 -0.20 7.48 -13.82
N LEU A 159 -0.44 8.58 -13.09
CA LEU A 159 -1.37 8.67 -11.96
C LEU A 159 -0.97 7.84 -10.72
N GLY A 160 -0.41 8.51 -9.70
CA GLY A 160 -0.12 7.97 -8.35
C GLY A 160 -1.33 7.43 -7.54
N LEU A 161 -2.45 7.13 -8.20
CA LEU A 161 -3.60 6.36 -7.71
C LEU A 161 -3.63 4.93 -8.31
N ASN A 162 -2.80 4.63 -9.31
CA ASN A 162 -2.95 3.47 -10.20
C ASN A 162 -2.04 2.28 -9.91
N ARG A 163 -1.05 2.35 -9.00
CA ARG A 163 -0.23 1.15 -8.70
C ARG A 163 -0.98 0.02 -8.00
N ALA A 164 -2.12 0.31 -7.37
CA ALA A 164 -3.03 -0.70 -6.81
C ALA A 164 -4.27 -0.94 -7.71
N ARG A 165 -4.44 -0.14 -8.77
CA ARG A 165 -5.60 -0.16 -9.68
C ARG A 165 -5.27 -0.70 -11.09
N GLU A 166 -4.07 -0.50 -11.61
CA GLU A 166 -3.66 -0.82 -12.99
C GLU A 166 -2.62 -1.94 -13.15
N THR A 167 -1.95 -2.39 -12.08
CA THR A 167 -1.56 -3.82 -11.96
C THR A 167 -2.85 -4.58 -11.71
N SER A 168 -3.70 -4.58 -12.74
CA SER A 168 -5.13 -4.70 -12.56
C SER A 168 -5.47 -6.11 -12.11
N TRP A 169 -6.54 -6.25 -11.33
CA TRP A 169 -7.20 -7.53 -11.11
C TRP A 169 -7.36 -8.31 -12.44
N ARG A 170 -7.54 -7.61 -13.57
CA ARG A 170 -7.55 -8.23 -14.90
C ARG A 170 -6.17 -8.74 -15.34
N THR A 171 -5.11 -7.95 -15.22
CA THR A 171 -3.73 -8.30 -15.62
C THR A 171 -3.15 -9.43 -14.78
N MET A 172 -3.41 -9.45 -13.47
CA MET A 172 -2.96 -10.55 -12.60
C MET A 172 -3.70 -11.86 -12.90
N TYR A 173 -5.02 -11.80 -13.11
CA TYR A 173 -5.77 -12.99 -13.51
C TYR A 173 -5.44 -13.47 -14.92
N THR A 174 -4.98 -12.59 -15.83
CA THR A 174 -4.44 -12.99 -17.14
C THR A 174 -3.30 -13.99 -16.99
N TYR A 175 -2.46 -13.84 -15.95
CA TYR A 175 -1.32 -14.74 -15.70
C TYR A 175 -1.61 -15.81 -14.64
N ASN A 176 -2.85 -15.96 -14.19
CA ASN A 176 -3.21 -16.99 -13.22
C ASN A 176 -2.94 -18.38 -13.83
N ASP A 177 -2.17 -19.21 -13.13
CA ASP A 177 -1.79 -20.54 -13.58
C ASP A 177 -1.63 -21.50 -12.39
N GLN A 178 -1.23 -22.74 -12.65
CA GLN A 178 -1.04 -23.75 -11.59
C GLN A 178 0.06 -23.39 -10.55
N HIS A 179 0.88 -22.38 -10.82
CA HIS A 179 2.01 -21.94 -10.00
C HIS A 179 1.83 -20.53 -9.41
N LEU A 180 0.85 -19.75 -9.87
CA LEU A 180 0.45 -18.47 -9.31
C LEU A 180 -1.05 -18.50 -9.02
N ASP A 181 -1.41 -18.52 -7.73
CA ASP A 181 -2.74 -18.11 -7.30
C ASP A 181 -2.76 -16.58 -7.14
N ALA A 182 -3.31 -15.90 -8.13
CA ALA A 182 -3.43 -14.45 -8.12
C ALA A 182 -4.20 -13.93 -6.89
N GLY A 183 -5.15 -14.71 -6.36
CA GLY A 183 -5.90 -14.37 -5.15
C GLY A 183 -5.00 -14.32 -3.92
N SER A 184 -4.30 -15.41 -3.61
CA SER A 184 -3.38 -15.48 -2.47
C SER A 184 -2.23 -14.46 -2.57
N TYR A 185 -1.63 -14.29 -3.76
CA TYR A 185 -0.56 -13.32 -3.97
C TYR A 185 -1.04 -11.89 -3.66
N MET A 186 -2.21 -11.50 -4.19
CA MET A 186 -2.80 -10.19 -3.91
C MET A 186 -3.19 -10.02 -2.44
N GLY A 187 -3.64 -11.09 -1.78
CA GLY A 187 -3.90 -11.09 -0.34
C GLY A 187 -2.66 -10.74 0.48
N HIS A 188 -1.52 -11.36 0.19
CA HIS A 188 -0.25 -11.05 0.87
C HIS A 188 0.24 -9.62 0.58
N MET A 189 0.05 -9.14 -0.65
CA MET A 189 0.35 -7.75 -1.01
C MET A 189 -0.53 -6.75 -0.24
N ALA A 190 -1.82 -7.04 -0.11
CA ALA A 190 -2.76 -6.21 0.63
C ALA A 190 -2.47 -6.19 2.14
N GLU A 191 -2.12 -7.35 2.71
CA GLU A 191 -1.67 -7.48 4.10
C GLU A 191 -0.43 -6.61 4.36
N ALA A 192 0.62 -6.77 3.55
CA ALA A 192 1.84 -5.98 3.67
C ALA A 192 1.56 -4.47 3.51
N ARG A 193 0.67 -4.09 2.58
CA ARG A 193 0.27 -2.70 2.38
C ARG A 193 -0.49 -2.13 3.57
N GLY A 194 -1.36 -2.93 4.20
CA GLY A 194 -2.10 -2.56 5.41
C GLY A 194 -1.17 -2.23 6.55
N VAL A 195 -0.21 -3.11 6.84
CA VAL A 195 0.83 -2.87 7.86
C VAL A 195 1.71 -1.67 7.50
N ALA A 196 2.04 -1.48 6.20
CA ALA A 196 2.84 -0.36 5.73
C ALA A 196 2.22 1.01 6.00
N THR A 197 0.90 1.10 6.21
CA THR A 197 0.24 2.35 6.60
C THR A 197 0.74 2.88 7.96
N GLN A 198 1.17 1.98 8.85
CA GLN A 198 1.73 2.29 10.16
C GLN A 198 3.26 2.43 10.13
N ALA A 199 3.92 2.14 9.02
CA ALA A 199 5.38 2.25 8.92
C ALA A 199 5.83 3.71 8.95
N GLN A 200 7.02 3.96 9.51
CA GLN A 200 7.69 5.25 9.49
C GLN A 200 8.98 5.19 8.65
N PRO A 201 9.43 6.32 8.08
CA PRO A 201 10.76 6.43 7.49
C PRO A 201 11.84 6.00 8.49
N ASN A 202 12.84 5.28 8.03
CA ASN A 202 13.97 4.83 8.87
C ASN A 202 15.10 5.87 8.95
N THR A 203 14.79 7.15 8.72
CA THR A 203 15.76 8.25 8.67
C THR A 203 16.00 8.93 10.01
N ASP A 204 15.06 8.78 10.95
CA ASP A 204 15.19 9.28 12.32
C ASP A 204 15.84 8.20 13.20
N PRO A 205 17.07 8.40 13.71
CA PRO A 205 17.77 7.43 14.54
C PRO A 205 17.17 7.34 15.96
N ASP A 206 16.49 8.39 16.42
CA ASP A 206 15.98 8.47 17.78
C ASP A 206 14.54 7.99 17.90
N ARG A 207 13.89 7.62 16.78
CA ARG A 207 12.51 7.10 16.74
C ARG A 207 12.42 5.78 15.99
N ILE A 208 12.07 4.70 16.69
CA ILE A 208 12.02 3.34 16.13
C ILE A 208 10.66 2.71 16.45
N GLY A 209 9.91 2.36 15.41
CA GLY A 209 8.60 1.70 15.54
C GLY A 209 7.60 2.19 14.51
N GLY A 210 6.32 2.01 14.81
CA GLY A 210 5.21 2.44 13.97
C GLY A 210 4.69 3.84 14.28
N LYS A 211 3.75 4.33 13.48
CA LYS A 211 3.11 5.65 13.66
C LYS A 211 2.35 5.78 14.98
N SER A 212 1.71 4.71 15.42
CA SER A 212 0.81 4.67 16.59
C SER A 212 1.46 4.11 17.87
N SER A 213 2.66 3.53 17.76
CA SER A 213 3.49 3.15 18.90
C SER A 213 4.94 3.02 18.46
N TYR A 214 5.85 3.68 19.17
CA TYR A 214 7.28 3.65 18.87
C TYR A 214 8.09 3.83 20.13
N SER A 215 9.35 3.39 20.10
CA SER A 215 10.34 3.73 21.10
C SER A 215 11.10 5.00 20.69
N GLU A 216 11.31 5.90 21.63
CA GLU A 216 12.00 7.18 21.43
C GLU A 216 13.22 7.31 22.35
N TYR A 217 14.35 7.73 21.79
CA TYR A 217 15.58 7.99 22.53
C TYR A 217 15.66 9.46 22.93
N ASP A 218 15.61 9.72 24.23
CA ASP A 218 15.80 11.06 24.78
C ASP A 218 17.31 11.36 24.92
N LYS A 219 17.79 12.36 24.18
CA LYS A 219 19.20 12.76 24.18
C LYS A 219 19.65 13.41 25.49
N HIS A 220 18.74 14.03 26.23
CA HIS A 220 19.05 14.72 27.48
C HIS A 220 19.24 13.72 28.61
N THR A 221 18.28 12.80 28.76
CA THR A 221 18.32 11.77 29.81
C THR A 221 19.15 10.54 29.40
N ARG A 222 19.43 10.38 28.10
CA ARG A 222 20.10 9.21 27.50
C ARG A 222 19.36 7.91 27.78
N GLN A 223 18.04 7.94 27.71
CA GLN A 223 17.16 6.81 27.98
C GLN A 223 16.19 6.58 26.83
N TRP A 224 15.80 5.32 26.65
CA TRP A 224 14.73 4.94 25.74
C TRP A 224 13.39 4.94 26.48
N ASN A 225 12.35 5.47 25.82
CA ASN A 225 10.98 5.45 26.30
C ASN A 225 10.07 4.81 25.25
N ASP A 226 9.15 3.95 25.67
CA ASP A 226 8.01 3.59 24.83
C ASP A 226 7.00 4.73 24.82
N VAL A 227 6.63 5.14 23.62
CA VAL A 227 5.67 6.20 23.35
C VAL A 227 4.41 5.57 22.79
N THR A 228 3.31 5.72 23.52
CA THR A 228 1.98 5.26 23.11
C THR A 228 0.98 6.41 23.15
N PHE A 229 0.03 6.37 22.22
CA PHE A 229 -1.07 7.33 22.14
C PHE A 229 -2.34 6.65 22.62
N THR A 230 -2.83 7.03 23.81
CA THR A 230 -4.12 6.58 24.33
C THR A 230 -5.05 7.75 24.38
N GLY A 231 -5.82 7.89 23.30
CA GLY A 231 -6.47 9.15 23.05
C GLY A 231 -5.47 10.32 23.01
N ASP A 232 -5.86 11.54 23.41
CA ASP A 232 -5.02 12.75 23.27
C ASP A 232 -3.82 12.75 24.23
N ILE A 233 -3.67 11.68 25.02
CA ILE A 233 -2.62 11.50 25.99
C ILE A 233 -1.49 10.72 25.35
N THR A 234 -0.36 11.38 25.18
CA THR A 234 0.92 10.73 24.90
C THR A 234 1.54 10.28 26.22
N THR A 235 1.83 8.99 26.35
CA THR A 235 2.55 8.47 27.52
C THR A 235 3.97 8.07 27.15
N TYR A 236 4.90 8.32 28.06
CA TYR A 236 6.32 7.96 27.95
C TYR A 236 6.64 6.98 29.07
N GLN A 237 7.00 5.76 28.72
CA GLN A 237 7.35 4.71 29.68
C GLN A 237 8.82 4.31 29.50
N PRO A 238 9.69 4.52 30.49
CA PRO A 238 11.09 4.11 30.41
C PRO A 238 11.22 2.61 30.12
N ILE A 239 12.11 2.27 29.19
CA ILE A 239 12.36 0.88 28.79
C ILE A 239 13.46 0.30 29.67
N HIS A 240 13.16 -0.81 30.35
CA HIS A 240 14.10 -1.53 31.22
C HIS A 240 14.54 -2.90 30.68
N ASP A 241 13.85 -3.42 29.66
CA ASP A 241 14.19 -4.69 29.02
C ASP A 241 15.55 -4.60 28.32
N SER A 242 16.52 -5.39 28.77
CA SER A 242 17.90 -5.35 28.26
C SER A 242 18.02 -5.79 26.80
N ASP A 243 17.22 -6.76 26.36
CA ASP A 243 17.27 -7.26 24.98
C ASP A 243 16.66 -6.24 24.02
N LYS A 244 15.54 -5.62 24.42
CA LYS A 244 14.93 -4.52 23.67
C LYS A 244 15.88 -3.32 23.58
N LEU A 245 16.51 -2.92 24.69
CA LEU A 245 17.48 -1.82 24.71
C LEU A 245 18.67 -2.12 23.78
N ARG A 246 19.19 -3.35 23.78
CA ARG A 246 20.27 -3.74 22.86
C ARG A 246 19.85 -3.57 21.40
N LEU A 247 18.67 -4.05 21.02
CA LEU A 247 18.15 -3.93 19.65
C LEU A 247 17.91 -2.48 19.23
N LEU A 248 17.32 -1.66 20.13
CA LEU A 248 17.08 -0.24 19.87
C LEU A 248 18.38 0.53 19.71
N ASN A 249 19.38 0.29 20.57
CA ASN A 249 20.69 0.91 20.46
C ASN A 249 21.41 0.51 19.17
N ASP A 250 21.36 -0.76 18.78
CA ASP A 250 21.96 -1.23 17.53
C ASP A 250 21.30 -0.59 16.30
N THR A 251 19.97 -0.53 16.29
CA THR A 251 19.19 0.09 15.21
C THR A 251 19.46 1.60 15.13
N ARG A 252 19.52 2.28 16.27
CA ARG A 252 19.87 3.71 16.34
C ARG A 252 21.28 3.96 15.82
N GLN A 253 22.24 3.13 16.21
CA GLN A 253 23.63 3.21 15.76
C GLN A 253 23.72 3.03 14.24
N LEU A 254 23.01 2.05 13.68
CA LEU A 254 22.90 1.86 12.22
C LEU A 254 22.35 3.10 11.51
N ARG A 255 21.29 3.72 12.04
CA ARG A 255 20.68 4.90 11.43
C ARG A 255 21.61 6.12 11.49
N LEU A 256 22.42 6.25 12.55
CA LEU A 256 23.47 7.27 12.62
C LEU A 256 24.57 7.03 11.58
N GLU A 257 25.07 5.80 11.46
CA GLU A 257 26.04 5.41 10.41
C GLU A 257 25.53 5.77 9.02
N ARG A 258 24.25 5.48 8.74
CA ARG A 258 23.60 5.84 7.47
C ARG A 258 23.48 7.35 7.25
N GLN A 259 23.29 8.14 8.31
CA GLN A 259 23.28 9.60 8.21
C GLN A 259 24.68 10.14 7.86
N GLU A 260 25.75 9.53 8.36
CA GLU A 260 27.13 9.88 7.99
C GLU A 260 27.37 9.55 6.51
N LEU A 261 27.09 8.31 6.09
CA LEU A 261 27.22 7.84 4.70
C LEU A 261 26.48 8.72 3.69
N LYS A 262 25.36 9.34 4.07
CA LYS A 262 24.58 10.24 3.22
C LYS A 262 25.39 11.42 2.67
N HIS A 263 26.50 11.79 3.32
CA HIS A 263 27.37 12.89 2.93
C HIS A 263 28.63 12.42 2.16
N GLU A 264 28.86 11.12 2.06
CA GLU A 264 30.06 10.51 1.47
C GLU A 264 29.93 10.30 -0.05
N PHE A 265 29.74 11.38 -0.79
CA PHE A 265 29.69 11.32 -2.25
C PHE A 265 31.06 10.98 -2.85
N HIS A 266 31.06 10.17 -3.90
CA HIS A 266 32.25 9.98 -4.72
C HIS A 266 32.71 11.34 -5.32
N PRO A 267 34.01 11.68 -5.34
CA PRO A 267 34.48 12.98 -5.82
C PRO A 267 34.05 13.32 -7.25
N ASN A 268 33.98 12.31 -8.12
CA ASN A 268 33.56 12.46 -9.52
C ASN A 268 32.04 12.31 -9.72
N ASP A 269 31.25 12.13 -8.66
CA ASP A 269 29.79 12.12 -8.80
C ASP A 269 29.31 13.51 -9.28
N PRO A 270 28.70 13.62 -10.46
CA PRO A 270 28.20 14.89 -10.99
C PRO A 270 27.00 15.42 -10.21
N TYR A 271 26.36 14.58 -9.39
CA TYR A 271 25.16 14.91 -8.63
C TYR A 271 25.45 15.24 -7.15
N ARG A 272 26.71 15.23 -6.71
CA ARG A 272 27.10 15.45 -5.30
C ARG A 272 26.66 16.77 -4.69
N ASN A 273 26.43 17.79 -5.53
CA ASN A 273 25.96 19.11 -5.10
C ASN A 273 24.44 19.27 -5.23
N LEU A 274 23.73 18.24 -5.69
CA LEU A 274 22.28 18.25 -5.80
C LEU A 274 21.66 17.60 -4.56
N PRO A 275 20.48 18.05 -4.13
CA PRO A 275 19.71 17.33 -3.11
C PRO A 275 19.51 15.88 -3.55
N ILE A 276 19.69 14.97 -2.60
CA ILE A 276 19.41 13.55 -2.84
C ILE A 276 17.94 13.41 -3.24
N THR A 277 17.68 12.64 -4.28
CA THR A 277 16.36 12.53 -4.91
C THR A 277 15.32 12.16 -3.86
N ARG A 278 14.27 12.98 -3.74
CA ARG A 278 13.13 12.64 -2.89
C ARG A 278 12.42 11.44 -3.51
N SER A 279 12.13 10.45 -2.68
CA SER A 279 11.27 9.35 -3.09
C SER A 279 9.90 9.95 -3.47
N PRO A 280 9.24 9.46 -4.53
CA PRO A 280 7.98 10.01 -4.98
C PRO A 280 6.92 9.77 -3.90
N VAL A 281 6.44 10.86 -3.29
CA VAL A 281 5.31 10.83 -2.37
C VAL A 281 4.05 10.75 -3.23
N LEU A 282 3.26 9.69 -3.03
CA LEU A 282 1.94 9.60 -3.66
C LEU A 282 1.10 10.79 -3.16
N LEU A 283 0.45 11.50 -4.08
CA LEU A 283 -0.27 12.76 -3.87
C LEU A 283 -1.55 12.63 -3.01
N SER A 284 -1.62 11.67 -2.07
CA SER A 284 -2.73 11.47 -1.15
C SER A 284 -2.45 11.86 0.31
N GLU A 285 -1.32 12.51 0.62
CA GLU A 285 -0.93 12.74 2.03
C GLU A 285 -0.35 14.14 2.34
N ASN A 286 -0.68 15.17 1.54
CA ASN A 286 -0.42 16.55 1.96
C ASN A 286 -1.56 17.11 2.82
N ALA A 287 -1.50 16.86 4.12
CA ALA A 287 -1.89 17.85 5.13
C ALA A 287 -0.91 17.74 6.32
N PRO A 288 -0.28 18.85 6.76
CA PRO A 288 0.71 18.83 7.84
C PRO A 288 0.10 18.45 9.20
N PRO A 289 0.92 17.97 10.16
CA PRO A 289 0.44 17.45 11.43
C PRO A 289 0.23 18.60 12.43
N SER A 290 -0.98 18.71 12.96
CA SER A 290 -1.22 19.37 14.25
C SER A 290 -2.25 18.59 15.06
N SER A 291 -1.92 18.46 16.35
CA SER A 291 -2.56 17.75 17.46
C SER A 291 -4.06 18.00 17.67
N SER A 292 -4.72 17.09 18.40
CA SER A 292 -6.13 17.02 18.86
C SER A 292 -7.19 16.56 17.85
N GLU A 293 -7.02 16.81 16.55
CA GLU A 293 -8.01 16.36 15.55
C GLU A 293 -7.92 14.87 15.22
N SER A 294 -6.71 14.29 15.19
CA SER A 294 -6.49 12.88 14.83
C SER A 294 -7.19 11.92 15.78
N LEU A 295 -7.39 12.36 17.01
CA LEU A 295 -7.95 11.57 18.07
C LEU A 295 -9.46 11.70 18.20
N ALA A 296 -9.95 12.93 18.06
CA ALA A 296 -11.35 13.18 17.76
C ALA A 296 -11.78 12.42 16.50
N ARG A 297 -10.89 12.24 15.51
CA ARG A 297 -11.12 11.41 14.31
C ARG A 297 -11.14 9.92 14.60
N ALA A 298 -10.27 9.39 15.47
CA ALA A 298 -10.28 7.98 15.84
C ALA A 298 -11.51 7.60 16.68
N VAL A 299 -11.89 8.47 17.63
CA VAL A 299 -13.11 8.32 18.45
C VAL A 299 -14.37 8.56 17.59
N SER A 300 -14.32 9.47 16.62
CA SER A 300 -15.37 9.64 15.61
C SER A 300 -15.45 8.41 14.69
N LEU A 301 -14.35 7.89 14.15
CA LEU A 301 -14.38 6.70 13.30
C LEU A 301 -14.90 5.45 14.03
N ALA A 302 -14.58 5.27 15.31
CA ALA A 302 -15.13 4.18 16.14
C ALA A 302 -16.61 4.40 16.52
N SER A 303 -17.05 5.64 16.65
CA SER A 303 -18.47 6.00 16.90
C SER A 303 -19.31 6.06 15.61
N TYR A 304 -18.70 5.89 14.44
CA TYR A 304 -19.32 5.96 13.11
C TYR A 304 -19.08 4.68 12.26
N ALA A 305 -18.56 3.61 12.85
CA ALA A 305 -18.42 2.33 12.15
C ALA A 305 -19.80 1.62 12.09
N PRO A 306 -20.27 1.19 10.90
CA PRO A 306 -21.58 0.56 10.74
C PRO A 306 -21.66 -0.86 11.32
N ASP A 307 -20.55 -1.40 11.83
CA ASP A 307 -20.51 -2.68 12.55
C ASP A 307 -20.83 -2.54 14.05
N GLN A 308 -21.05 -1.31 14.55
CA GLN A 308 -21.44 -1.03 15.94
C GLN A 308 -22.96 -0.87 16.09
N PRO A 309 -23.59 -1.41 17.15
CA PRO A 309 -25.03 -1.30 17.39
C PRO A 309 -25.59 0.11 17.45
N SER A 310 -24.77 1.10 17.81
CA SER A 310 -25.15 2.51 17.90
C SER A 310 -25.25 3.21 16.55
N HIS A 311 -24.81 2.58 15.45
CA HIS A 311 -24.77 3.21 14.13
C HIS A 311 -26.12 3.09 13.39
N PRO A 312 -26.61 4.15 12.73
CA PRO A 312 -27.87 4.09 11.96
C PRO A 312 -27.91 3.03 10.86
N ARG A 313 -26.74 2.70 10.27
CA ARG A 313 -26.60 1.66 9.22
C ARG A 313 -26.32 0.25 9.76
N PHE A 314 -26.38 0.03 11.09
CA PHE A 314 -26.05 -1.25 11.70
C PHE A 314 -26.92 -2.41 11.19
N ALA A 315 -28.22 -2.20 11.04
CA ALA A 315 -29.13 -3.22 10.53
C ALA A 315 -28.77 -3.64 9.09
N LEU A 316 -28.41 -2.68 8.24
CA LEU A 316 -27.99 -2.92 6.86
C LEU A 316 -26.65 -3.67 6.82
N TYR A 317 -25.71 -3.30 7.68
CA TYR A 317 -24.43 -4.01 7.81
C TYR A 317 -24.63 -5.47 8.24
N GLN A 318 -25.51 -5.73 9.22
CA GLN A 318 -25.83 -7.09 9.63
C GLN A 318 -26.43 -7.93 8.49
N GLN A 319 -27.30 -7.34 7.68
CA GLN A 319 -27.89 -8.01 6.52
C GLN A 319 -26.84 -8.39 5.46
N CYS A 320 -25.94 -7.45 5.14
CA CYS A 320 -24.78 -7.73 4.29
C CYS A 320 -23.89 -8.82 4.92
N SER A 321 -23.63 -8.76 6.24
CA SER A 321 -22.85 -9.79 6.94
C SER A 321 -23.46 -11.16 6.82
N ALA A 322 -24.75 -11.30 7.10
CA ALA A 322 -25.46 -12.56 7.01
C ALA A 322 -25.41 -13.15 5.58
N GLY A 323 -25.54 -12.30 4.56
CA GLY A 323 -25.42 -12.72 3.17
C GLY A 323 -24.02 -13.21 2.80
N VAL A 324 -22.97 -12.51 3.24
CA VAL A 324 -21.58 -12.95 3.04
C VAL A 324 -21.29 -14.23 3.81
N ASP A 325 -21.81 -14.38 5.03
CA ASP A 325 -21.65 -15.61 5.84
C ASP A 325 -22.38 -16.82 5.23
N VAL A 326 -23.44 -16.60 4.45
CA VAL A 326 -24.06 -17.66 3.62
C VAL A 326 -23.12 -18.04 2.48
N LEU A 327 -22.57 -17.07 1.75
CA LEU A 327 -21.62 -17.32 0.66
C LEU A 327 -20.40 -18.10 1.15
N ASP A 328 -19.79 -17.68 2.26
CA ASP A 328 -18.62 -18.37 2.82
C ASP A 328 -18.92 -19.85 3.11
N ARG A 329 -20.09 -20.14 3.69
CA ARG A 329 -20.54 -21.52 3.92
C ARG A 329 -20.78 -22.31 2.64
N GLU A 330 -21.36 -21.69 1.60
CA GLU A 330 -21.56 -22.33 0.29
C GLU A 330 -20.24 -22.75 -0.36
N PHE A 331 -19.17 -21.97 -0.15
CA PHE A 331 -17.82 -22.28 -0.66
C PHE A 331 -16.95 -23.07 0.33
N GLY A 332 -17.49 -23.51 1.48
CA GLY A 332 -16.74 -24.25 2.48
C GLY A 332 -15.60 -23.46 3.14
N ARG A 333 -15.72 -22.12 3.17
CA ARG A 333 -14.75 -21.20 3.77
C ARG A 333 -15.22 -20.71 5.14
N GLN A 334 -14.27 -20.41 6.01
CA GLN A 334 -14.53 -19.67 7.25
C GLN A 334 -14.42 -18.17 6.97
N SER A 335 -15.20 -17.36 7.68
CA SER A 335 -15.13 -15.89 7.58
C SER A 335 -13.70 -15.44 7.91
N ASP A 336 -13.10 -14.70 6.98
CA ASP A 336 -11.73 -14.20 7.07
C ASP A 336 -11.69 -12.69 6.76
N GLN A 337 -10.48 -12.15 6.54
CA GLN A 337 -10.31 -10.73 6.23
C GLN A 337 -10.99 -10.32 4.92
N SER A 338 -11.04 -11.20 3.92
CA SER A 338 -11.74 -10.95 2.66
C SER A 338 -13.25 -10.90 2.87
N SER A 339 -13.78 -11.74 3.77
CA SER A 339 -15.18 -11.66 4.20
C SER A 339 -15.45 -10.31 4.88
N ALA A 340 -14.56 -9.84 5.77
CA ALA A 340 -14.71 -8.54 6.43
C ALA A 340 -14.73 -7.36 5.44
N CYS A 341 -13.81 -7.36 4.47
CA CYS A 341 -13.80 -6.39 3.38
C CYS A 341 -15.09 -6.43 2.55
N MET A 342 -15.57 -7.63 2.21
CA MET A 342 -16.81 -7.79 1.43
C MET A 342 -18.01 -7.22 2.19
N LYS A 343 -18.15 -7.53 3.49
CA LYS A 343 -19.25 -7.02 4.34
C LYS A 343 -19.28 -5.49 4.35
N ALA A 344 -18.12 -4.86 4.52
CA ALA A 344 -18.01 -3.40 4.51
C ALA A 344 -18.34 -2.81 3.13
N SER A 345 -17.77 -3.37 2.06
CA SER A 345 -17.97 -2.89 0.69
C SER A 345 -19.42 -2.99 0.22
N LEU A 346 -20.09 -4.11 0.53
CA LEU A 346 -21.49 -4.33 0.17
C LEU A 346 -22.43 -3.39 0.92
N THR A 347 -22.12 -3.09 2.19
CA THR A 347 -22.87 -2.10 2.97
C THR A 347 -22.78 -0.71 2.33
N THR A 348 -21.57 -0.29 1.96
CA THR A 348 -21.37 1.00 1.26
C THR A 348 -22.05 1.02 -0.10
N LEU A 349 -21.95 -0.07 -0.88
CA LEU A 349 -22.60 -0.22 -2.19
C LEU A 349 -24.13 -0.09 -2.08
N ALA A 350 -24.74 -0.74 -1.09
CA ALA A 350 -26.17 -0.68 -0.85
C ALA A 350 -26.63 0.77 -0.59
N VAL A 351 -25.94 1.49 0.29
CA VAL A 351 -26.27 2.89 0.61
C VAL A 351 -26.04 3.82 -0.57
N ALA A 352 -24.94 3.65 -1.31
CA ALA A 352 -24.63 4.44 -2.50
C ALA A 352 -25.71 4.33 -3.59
N ASN A 353 -26.39 3.19 -3.66
CA ASN A 353 -27.43 2.90 -4.65
C ASN A 353 -28.86 3.04 -4.09
N GLY A 354 -29.00 3.58 -2.88
CA GLY A 354 -30.31 3.86 -2.27
C GLY A 354 -31.08 2.61 -1.83
N LEU A 355 -30.40 1.49 -1.59
CA LEU A 355 -31.04 0.32 -0.97
C LEU A 355 -31.23 0.60 0.54
N GLU A 356 -32.43 0.29 1.03
CA GLU A 356 -32.79 0.48 2.44
C GLU A 356 -32.57 -0.78 3.27
N ARG A 357 -32.56 -1.95 2.61
CA ARG A 357 -32.24 -3.25 3.20
C ARG A 357 -31.56 -4.15 2.16
N VAL A 358 -30.88 -5.19 2.60
CA VAL A 358 -30.36 -6.25 1.76
C VAL A 358 -31.00 -7.58 2.17
N ASP A 359 -31.80 -8.15 1.28
CA ASP A 359 -32.46 -9.44 1.50
C ASP A 359 -31.60 -10.60 0.98
N HIS A 360 -30.80 -10.37 -0.08
CA HIS A 360 -29.89 -11.37 -0.64
C HIS A 360 -28.54 -10.78 -1.06
N VAL A 361 -27.47 -11.54 -0.81
CA VAL A 361 -26.16 -11.33 -1.42
C VAL A 361 -25.89 -12.49 -2.37
N LEU A 362 -25.73 -12.21 -3.66
CA LEU A 362 -25.64 -13.23 -4.70
C LEU A 362 -24.40 -13.03 -5.56
N LEU A 363 -23.81 -14.11 -6.03
CA LEU A 363 -22.74 -14.06 -7.04
C LEU A 363 -23.32 -14.23 -8.45
N SER A 364 -22.66 -13.63 -9.44
CA SER A 364 -22.98 -13.86 -10.86
C SER A 364 -22.86 -15.36 -11.16
N ARG A 365 -23.84 -15.90 -11.89
CA ARG A 365 -23.76 -17.24 -12.47
C ARG A 365 -23.06 -17.17 -13.83
N SER A 366 -22.46 -18.28 -14.25
CA SER A 366 -21.86 -18.37 -15.58
C SER A 366 -22.92 -18.09 -16.67
N SER A 367 -22.60 -17.16 -17.57
CA SER A 367 -23.32 -16.86 -18.81
C SER A 367 -22.31 -16.64 -19.93
N ASP A 368 -22.78 -16.53 -21.19
CA ASP A 368 -21.91 -16.28 -22.35
C ASP A 368 -21.04 -15.01 -22.23
N GLN A 369 -21.35 -14.10 -21.30
CA GLN A 369 -20.62 -12.85 -21.08
C GLN A 369 -19.97 -12.72 -19.68
N THR A 370 -20.24 -13.62 -18.74
CA THR A 370 -19.74 -13.52 -17.35
C THR A 370 -19.37 -14.89 -16.79
N GLN A 371 -18.16 -15.04 -16.25
CA GLN A 371 -17.81 -16.23 -15.47
C GLN A 371 -18.49 -16.18 -14.09
N SER A 372 -18.81 -17.35 -13.54
CA SER A 372 -19.36 -17.47 -12.20
C SER A 372 -18.49 -16.75 -11.16
N GLY A 373 -19.09 -15.99 -10.26
CA GLY A 373 -18.39 -15.34 -9.15
C GLY A 373 -17.68 -14.02 -9.45
N GLN A 374 -17.70 -13.51 -10.70
CA GLN A 374 -17.01 -12.25 -11.03
C GLN A 374 -17.67 -10.99 -10.45
N THR A 375 -18.99 -11.02 -10.29
CA THR A 375 -19.76 -9.90 -9.76
C THR A 375 -20.55 -10.34 -8.54
N VAL A 376 -20.53 -9.52 -7.50
CA VAL A 376 -21.39 -9.69 -6.32
C VAL A 376 -22.53 -8.67 -6.38
N TYR A 377 -23.71 -9.14 -6.03
CA TYR A 377 -24.97 -8.40 -6.06
C TYR A 377 -25.51 -8.29 -4.64
N VAL A 378 -25.95 -7.10 -4.27
CA VAL A 378 -26.87 -6.90 -3.15
C VAL A 378 -28.26 -6.67 -3.71
N VAL A 379 -29.24 -7.41 -3.21
CA VAL A 379 -30.62 -7.41 -3.71
C VAL A 379 -31.58 -7.09 -2.56
N GLN A 380 -32.49 -6.17 -2.82
CA GLN A 380 -33.64 -5.85 -1.97
C GLN A 380 -34.90 -6.39 -2.63
N GLY A 381 -35.63 -7.24 -1.91
CA GLY A 381 -36.78 -8.00 -2.38
C GLY A 381 -36.40 -9.39 -2.91
N ASP A 382 -37.42 -10.13 -3.35
CA ASP A 382 -37.27 -11.45 -3.95
C ASP A 382 -36.57 -11.35 -5.32
N PRO A 383 -35.43 -12.03 -5.58
CA PRO A 383 -34.74 -12.03 -6.86
C PRO A 383 -35.60 -12.51 -8.04
N GLY A 384 -36.65 -13.31 -7.78
CA GLY A 384 -37.63 -13.75 -8.77
C GLY A 384 -38.69 -12.70 -9.11
N ASN A 385 -38.81 -11.64 -8.30
CA ASN A 385 -39.75 -10.54 -8.54
C ASN A 385 -39.09 -9.46 -9.43
N PRO A 386 -39.65 -9.11 -10.59
CA PRO A 386 -39.08 -8.08 -11.46
C PRO A 386 -39.01 -6.67 -10.85
N ALA A 387 -39.71 -6.42 -9.74
CA ALA A 387 -39.64 -5.17 -8.98
C ALA A 387 -38.51 -5.14 -7.93
N HIS A 388 -37.63 -6.14 -7.86
CA HIS A 388 -36.49 -6.12 -6.95
C HIS A 388 -35.54 -4.95 -7.29
N LEU A 389 -34.94 -4.36 -6.25
CA LEU A 389 -33.84 -3.42 -6.42
C LEU A 389 -32.54 -4.19 -6.27
N ARG A 390 -31.53 -3.82 -7.06
CA ARG A 390 -30.20 -4.42 -6.93
C ARG A 390 -29.11 -3.41 -7.19
N ALA A 391 -28.01 -3.59 -6.49
CA ALA A 391 -26.74 -2.98 -6.84
C ALA A 391 -25.70 -4.09 -7.01
N GLN A 392 -24.67 -3.79 -7.80
CA GLN A 392 -23.63 -4.77 -8.12
C GLN A 392 -22.26 -4.12 -8.04
N MET A 393 -21.25 -4.90 -7.69
CA MET A 393 -19.86 -4.52 -7.81
C MET A 393 -19.00 -5.74 -8.17
N PRO A 394 -17.81 -5.56 -8.75
CA PRO A 394 -16.88 -6.67 -8.95
C PRO A 394 -16.56 -7.35 -7.61
N THR A 395 -16.65 -8.68 -7.56
CA THR A 395 -16.37 -9.47 -6.34
C THR A 395 -14.96 -9.19 -5.82
N GLY A 396 -14.00 -9.03 -6.74
CA GLY A 396 -12.64 -8.62 -6.40
C GLY A 396 -12.57 -7.30 -5.64
N GLN A 397 -13.30 -6.27 -6.10
CA GLN A 397 -13.36 -4.99 -5.40
C GLN A 397 -13.99 -5.15 -4.01
N ALA A 398 -15.05 -5.95 -3.89
CA ALA A 398 -15.71 -6.16 -2.61
C ALA A 398 -14.77 -6.81 -1.57
N VAL A 399 -13.98 -7.82 -1.94
CA VAL A 399 -13.10 -8.54 -1.00
C VAL A 399 -11.76 -7.85 -0.70
N THR A 400 -11.36 -6.85 -1.49
CA THR A 400 -10.07 -6.16 -1.31
C THR A 400 -10.18 -4.73 -0.79
N THR A 401 -11.36 -4.11 -0.85
CA THR A 401 -11.49 -2.72 -0.35
C THR A 401 -11.38 -2.75 1.17
N PRO A 402 -10.37 -2.08 1.78
CA PRO A 402 -10.18 -2.10 3.22
C PRO A 402 -11.43 -1.61 3.95
N VAL A 403 -11.75 -2.25 5.06
CA VAL A 403 -12.95 -1.95 5.86
C VAL A 403 -13.03 -0.46 6.19
N GLU A 404 -11.91 0.14 6.60
CA GLU A 404 -11.81 1.56 6.95
C GLU A 404 -12.06 2.47 5.74
N ALA A 405 -11.69 2.04 4.54
CA ALA A 405 -11.94 2.80 3.31
C ALA A 405 -13.42 2.79 2.95
N SER A 406 -14.05 1.62 2.97
CA SER A 406 -15.49 1.46 2.73
C SER A 406 -16.32 2.25 3.75
N PHE A 407 -15.94 2.24 5.02
CA PHE A 407 -16.63 3.00 6.07
C PHE A 407 -16.42 4.51 5.94
N ARG A 408 -15.24 4.97 5.54
CA ARG A 408 -15.00 6.39 5.25
C ARG A 408 -15.86 6.86 4.09
N GLU A 409 -15.98 6.07 3.03
CA GLU A 409 -16.84 6.38 1.89
C GLU A 409 -18.32 6.41 2.30
N LEU A 410 -18.76 5.43 3.09
CA LEU A 410 -20.12 5.39 3.63
C LEU A 410 -20.45 6.67 4.42
N ALA A 411 -19.55 7.11 5.31
CA ALA A 411 -19.74 8.33 6.07
C ALA A 411 -19.86 9.58 5.18
N GLN A 412 -19.11 9.65 4.08
CA GLN A 412 -19.21 10.75 3.10
C GLN A 412 -20.53 10.72 2.32
N ILE A 413 -21.05 9.53 2.01
CA ILE A 413 -22.35 9.38 1.37
C ILE A 413 -23.45 9.86 2.30
N ASP A 414 -23.44 9.42 3.57
CA ASP A 414 -24.42 9.82 4.58
C ASP A 414 -24.40 11.34 4.82
N GLN A 415 -23.21 11.95 4.94
CA GLN A 415 -23.08 13.41 5.11
C GLN A 415 -23.70 14.18 3.92
N ARG A 416 -23.45 13.72 2.69
CA ARG A 416 -23.99 14.35 1.48
C ARG A 416 -25.51 14.22 1.40
N GLN A 417 -26.07 13.07 1.77
CA GLN A 417 -27.52 12.87 1.83
C GLN A 417 -28.17 13.79 2.87
N GLN A 418 -27.57 13.94 4.06
CA GLN A 418 -28.06 14.86 5.09
C GLN A 418 -28.07 16.32 4.62
N LEU A 419 -27.00 16.78 3.97
CA LEU A 419 -26.92 18.14 3.43
C LEU A 419 -27.96 18.39 2.33
N GLN A 420 -28.21 17.39 1.46
CA GLN A 420 -29.26 17.48 0.44
C GLN A 420 -30.66 17.58 1.05
N GLN A 421 -30.95 16.81 2.09
CA GLN A 421 -32.24 16.86 2.79
C GLN A 421 -32.45 18.22 3.50
N GLN A 422 -31.42 18.76 4.15
CA GLN A 422 -31.48 20.08 4.78
C GLN A 422 -31.72 21.20 3.76
N ASN A 423 -31.03 21.15 2.61
CA ASN A 423 -31.24 22.11 1.52
C ASN A 423 -32.66 22.01 0.95
N ALA A 424 -33.18 20.79 0.75
CA ALA A 424 -34.55 20.59 0.27
C ALA A 424 -35.60 21.13 1.25
N GLN A 425 -35.42 20.91 2.56
CA GLN A 425 -36.28 21.47 3.60
C GLN A 425 -36.23 23.01 3.64
N THR A 426 -35.05 23.59 3.43
CA THR A 426 -34.87 25.05 3.40
C THR A 426 -35.56 25.69 2.19
N LEU A 427 -35.48 25.06 1.01
CA LEU A 427 -36.20 25.52 -0.19
C LEU A 427 -37.72 25.38 -0.04
N ALA A 428 -38.21 24.29 0.57
CA ALA A 428 -39.63 24.09 0.83
C ALA A 428 -40.19 25.18 1.78
N GLN A 429 -39.46 25.52 2.85
CA GLN A 429 -39.86 26.60 3.77
C GLN A 429 -39.85 28.00 3.11
N GLN A 430 -38.99 28.25 2.13
CA GLN A 430 -38.98 29.53 1.38
C GLN A 430 -40.14 29.65 0.38
N GLN A 431 -40.68 28.53 -0.12
CA GLN A 431 -41.84 28.52 -1.01
C GLN A 431 -43.18 28.67 -0.27
N GLU A 432 -43.21 28.43 1.05
CA GLU A 432 -44.42 28.55 1.88
C GLU A 432 -44.62 29.93 2.53
N ALA A 433 -43.76 30.93 2.25
CA ALA A 433 -43.99 32.31 2.69
C ALA A 433 -45.11 32.98 1.84
N PRO A 434 -46.29 33.32 2.41
CA PRO A 434 -47.44 33.71 1.61
C PRO A 434 -47.34 35.15 1.09
N THR A 435 -47.69 35.29 -0.19
CA THR A 435 -48.21 36.51 -0.81
C THR A 435 -49.57 36.85 -0.18
N GLN A 436 -49.57 37.68 0.86
CA GLN A 436 -50.77 38.43 1.27
C GLN A 436 -50.46 39.92 1.34
N GLY A 437 -50.98 40.67 0.37
CA GLY A 437 -50.86 42.12 0.34
C GLY A 437 -51.39 42.77 -0.92
N GLY A 438 -52.60 42.41 -1.37
CA GLY A 438 -53.24 43.11 -2.48
C GLY A 438 -54.69 42.70 -2.73
N ARG A 439 -55.66 43.39 -2.09
CA ARG A 439 -56.56 44.37 -2.74
C ARG A 439 -57.78 44.74 -1.87
N THR A 440 -57.97 46.06 -1.77
CA THR A 440 -59.25 46.83 -1.70
C THR A 440 -60.24 46.60 -0.56
N GLN A 441 -60.46 47.67 0.23
CA GLN A 441 -61.81 48.12 0.57
C GLN A 441 -61.97 49.60 0.25
N SER A 442 -62.94 49.87 -0.61
CA SER A 442 -63.59 51.16 -0.84
C SER A 442 -64.70 51.33 0.19
N VAL A 443 -64.75 52.47 0.89
CA VAL A 443 -65.93 53.34 1.07
C VAL A 443 -65.42 54.76 1.23
#